data_AF-A0A9E1IW74-F1
#
_entry.id   AF-A0A9E1IW74-F1
#
_cell.length_a   1.000
_cell.length_b   1.000
_cell.length_c   1.000
_cell.angle_alpha   90.00
_cell.angle_beta   90.00
_cell.angle_gamma   90.00
#
_symmetry.space_group_name_H-M   'P 1'
#
loop_
_entity.id
_entity.type
_entity.pdbx_description
1 polymer ?
#
loop_
_entity_poly.entity_id
_entity_poly.type
_entity_poly.pdbx_seq_one_letter_code
_entity_poly.pdbx_strand_id
1 'polypeptide(L)'
;MFFAKLHPLIVHFPMGLLVSGVVFEIYGALRKDEVVETAGRFNVRFGFWCLFPVLLVGFLGMISLENTEKFRDFLVSHLTFAFISAGVFISAMLVSRYLRKPWGRILYFLIIALGGCCVLTTGYFGGELVHRFGVPA
;
A
#
# COMPACT_ATOMS: atom_id res chain seq x y z
N MET A 1 -2.98 17.64 14.84
CA MET A 1 -3.27 18.20 13.50
C MET A 1 -2.11 18.17 12.50
N PHE A 2 -0.85 18.52 12.83
CA PHE A 2 0.24 18.55 11.83
C PHE A 2 0.41 17.23 11.06
N PHE A 3 0.57 16.11 11.78
CA PHE A 3 0.72 14.79 11.14
C PHE A 3 -0.51 14.34 10.35
N ALA A 4 -1.70 14.76 10.75
CA ALA A 4 -2.94 14.47 10.02
C ALA A 4 -2.98 15.19 8.65
N LYS A 5 -2.34 16.36 8.52
CA LYS A 5 -2.15 17.05 7.23
C LYS A 5 -0.96 16.52 6.44
N LEU A 6 0.07 16.05 7.13
CA LEU A 6 1.27 15.50 6.49
C LEU A 6 1.00 14.12 5.87
N HIS A 7 0.19 13.30 6.51
CA HIS A 7 -0.07 11.91 6.08
C HIS A 7 -0.59 11.82 4.63
N PRO A 8 -1.64 12.55 4.22
CA PRO A 8 -2.14 12.44 2.86
C PRO A 8 -1.17 13.06 1.84
N LEU A 9 -0.32 14.04 2.22
CA LEU A 9 0.75 14.52 1.34
C LEU A 9 1.72 13.39 0.96
N ILE A 10 2.16 12.60 1.94
CA ILE A 10 3.24 11.62 1.75
C ILE A 10 2.76 10.23 1.32
N VAL A 11 1.47 9.89 1.49
CA VAL A 11 0.92 8.57 1.15
C VAL A 11 0.80 8.33 -0.37
N HIS A 12 0.60 9.38 -1.17
CA HIS A 12 0.42 9.25 -2.62
C HIS A 12 1.64 8.64 -3.31
N PHE A 13 2.84 8.95 -2.83
CA PHE A 13 4.07 8.44 -3.42
C PHE A 13 4.22 6.91 -3.28
N PRO A 14 4.23 6.29 -2.07
CA PRO A 14 4.24 4.85 -1.93
C PRO A 14 3.01 4.18 -2.55
N MET A 15 1.82 4.80 -2.50
CA MET A 15 0.63 4.28 -3.19
C MET A 15 0.89 4.15 -4.71
N GLY A 16 1.38 5.22 -5.33
CA GLY A 16 1.70 5.23 -6.75
C GLY A 16 2.77 4.21 -7.12
N LEU A 17 3.83 4.09 -6.29
CA LEU A 17 4.87 3.08 -6.47
C LEU A 17 4.33 1.66 -6.35
N LEU A 18 3.56 1.34 -5.31
CA LEU A 18 3.03 -0.01 -5.12
C LEU A 18 2.05 -0.38 -6.24
N VAL A 19 1.12 0.50 -6.61
CA VAL A 19 0.14 0.24 -7.67
C VAL A 19 0.82 0.10 -9.03
N SER A 20 1.66 1.07 -9.43
CA SER A 20 2.39 0.99 -10.70
C SER A 20 3.36 -0.18 -10.71
N GLY A 21 4.00 -0.48 -9.58
CA GLY A 21 4.91 -1.59 -9.42
C GLY A 21 4.24 -2.94 -9.68
N VAL A 22 3.07 -3.18 -9.07
CA VAL A 22 2.27 -4.38 -9.30
C VAL A 22 1.87 -4.50 -10.77
N VAL A 23 1.38 -3.41 -11.38
CA VAL A 23 0.97 -3.40 -12.78
C VAL A 23 2.14 -3.70 -13.71
N PHE A 24 3.26 -3.00 -13.55
CA PHE A 24 4.44 -3.18 -14.40
C PHE A 24 5.08 -4.54 -14.23
N GLU A 25 5.17 -5.05 -12.99
CA GLU A 25 5.80 -6.34 -12.76
C GLU A 25 4.99 -7.50 -13.36
N ILE A 26 3.65 -7.46 -13.20
CA ILE A 26 2.75 -8.44 -13.82
C ILE A 26 2.76 -8.30 -15.34
N TYR A 27 2.61 -7.07 -15.86
CA TYR A 27 2.60 -6.83 -17.30
C TYR A 27 3.92 -7.24 -17.96
N GLY A 28 5.05 -6.86 -17.38
CA GLY A 28 6.39 -7.21 -17.87
C GLY A 28 6.58 -8.72 -17.92
N ALA A 29 6.17 -9.44 -16.87
CA ALA A 29 6.23 -10.90 -16.84
C ALA A 29 5.34 -11.56 -17.91
N LEU A 30 4.13 -11.05 -18.13
CA LEU A 30 3.20 -11.56 -19.16
C LEU A 30 3.69 -11.29 -20.58
N ARG A 31 4.32 -10.13 -20.80
CA ARG A 31 4.88 -9.72 -22.11
C ARG A 31 6.31 -10.21 -22.33
N LYS A 32 6.95 -10.80 -21.32
CA LYS A 32 8.37 -11.15 -21.30
C LYS A 32 9.25 -9.92 -21.57
N ASP A 33 8.81 -8.76 -21.08
CA ASP A 33 9.55 -7.50 -21.13
C ASP A 33 10.33 -7.32 -19.81
N GLU A 34 11.63 -7.61 -19.87
CA GLU A 34 12.51 -7.57 -18.70
C GLU A 34 12.68 -6.16 -18.13
N VAL A 35 12.60 -5.12 -18.98
CA VAL A 35 12.76 -3.73 -18.56
C VAL A 35 11.56 -3.32 -17.71
N VAL A 36 10.36 -3.60 -18.21
CA VAL A 36 9.12 -3.29 -17.50
C VAL A 36 8.97 -4.15 -16.24
N GLU A 37 9.32 -5.43 -16.29
CA GLU A 37 9.30 -6.30 -15.10
C GLU A 37 10.27 -5.79 -14.02
N THR A 38 11.47 -5.35 -14.42
CA THR A 38 12.47 -4.82 -13.49
C THR A 38 12.05 -3.50 -12.88
N ALA A 39 11.47 -2.59 -13.67
CA ALA A 39 10.90 -1.34 -13.16
C ALA A 39 9.78 -1.61 -12.14
N GLY A 40 8.88 -2.55 -12.45
CA GLY A 40 7.82 -2.97 -11.53
C GLY A 40 8.37 -3.48 -10.20
N ARG A 41 9.34 -4.39 -10.26
CA ARG A 41 10.00 -4.96 -9.07
C ARG A 41 10.72 -3.91 -8.22
N PHE A 42 11.34 -2.93 -8.86
CA PHE A 42 11.94 -1.79 -8.16
C PHE A 42 10.87 -0.98 -7.43
N ASN A 43 9.79 -0.62 -8.12
CA ASN A 43 8.69 0.16 -7.55
C ASN A 43 8.02 -0.56 -6.38
N VAL A 44 7.76 -1.86 -6.46
CA VAL A 44 7.20 -2.65 -5.36
C VAL A 44 8.12 -2.62 -4.13
N ARG A 45 9.42 -2.85 -4.31
CA ARG A 45 10.40 -2.87 -3.22
C ARG A 45 10.60 -1.49 -2.59
N PHE A 46 10.70 -0.46 -3.42
CA PHE A 46 10.91 0.90 -2.93
C PHE A 46 9.64 1.44 -2.26
N GLY A 47 8.48 1.24 -2.87
CA GLY A 47 7.18 1.55 -2.28
C GLY A 47 6.96 0.82 -0.96
N PHE A 48 7.40 -0.43 -0.84
CA PHE A 48 7.38 -1.18 0.41
C PHE A 48 8.18 -0.47 1.51
N TRP A 49 9.41 -0.02 1.24
CA TRP A 49 10.18 0.73 2.24
C TRP A 49 9.58 2.09 2.58
N CYS A 50 8.98 2.76 1.59
CA CYS A 50 8.26 4.02 1.80
C CYS A 50 6.96 3.85 2.63
N LEU A 51 6.43 2.63 2.79
CA LEU A 51 5.21 2.41 3.58
C LEU A 51 5.43 2.72 5.06
N PHE A 52 6.60 2.41 5.62
CA PHE A 52 6.89 2.55 7.05
C PHE A 52 6.80 3.98 7.58
N PRO A 53 7.45 5.00 6.97
CA PRO A 53 7.28 6.38 7.41
C PRO A 53 5.83 6.85 7.27
N VAL A 54 5.10 6.40 6.25
CA VAL A 54 3.69 6.76 6.06
C VAL A 54 2.79 6.16 7.13
N LEU A 55 2.99 4.88 7.50
CA LEU A 55 2.29 4.25 8.62
C LEU A 55 2.55 4.99 9.93
N LEU A 56 3.80 5.35 10.19
CA LEU A 56 4.16 6.10 11.41
C LEU A 56 3.46 7.46 11.45
N VAL A 57 3.55 8.24 10.36
CA VAL A 57 2.91 9.56 10.28
C VAL A 57 1.39 9.44 10.33
N GLY A 58 0.80 8.42 9.70
CA GLY A 58 -0.65 8.16 9.77
C GLY A 58 -1.11 7.82 11.18
N PHE A 59 -0.36 6.99 11.91
CA PHE A 59 -0.63 6.66 13.30
C PHE A 59 -0.56 7.89 14.22
N LEU A 60 0.48 8.72 14.07
CA LEU A 60 0.60 10.00 14.80
C LEU A 60 -0.52 10.98 14.42
N GLY A 61 -0.94 10.98 13.15
CA GLY A 61 -2.06 11.77 12.67
C GLY A 61 -3.36 11.39 13.36
N MET A 62 -3.65 10.09 13.45
CA MET A 62 -4.84 9.53 14.10
C MET A 62 -4.98 9.93 15.56
N ILE A 63 -3.90 9.82 16.35
CA ILE A 63 -3.90 10.20 17.77
C ILE A 63 -4.27 11.69 17.94
N SER A 64 -4.01 12.51 16.91
CA SER A 64 -4.27 13.95 16.93
C SER A 64 -5.65 14.38 16.40
N LEU A 65 -6.53 13.42 16.06
CA LEU A 65 -7.89 13.68 15.60
C LEU A 65 -8.88 13.70 16.78
N GLU A 66 -9.71 14.72 16.83
CA GLU A 66 -10.84 14.83 17.77
C GLU A 66 -12.11 14.21 17.15
N ASN A 67 -13.05 13.75 17.98
CA ASN A 67 -14.36 13.21 17.55
C ASN A 67 -14.32 12.05 16.54
N THR A 68 -13.45 11.07 16.79
CA THR A 68 -13.30 9.86 15.97
C THR A 68 -14.55 8.99 15.88
N GLU A 69 -15.53 9.13 16.78
CA GLU A 69 -16.75 8.29 16.76
C GLU A 69 -17.56 8.42 15.46
N LYS A 70 -17.62 9.61 14.85
CA LYS A 70 -18.42 9.86 13.64
C LYS A 70 -17.94 9.09 12.41
N PHE A 71 -16.65 8.78 12.35
CA PHE A 71 -15.99 8.14 11.21
C PHE A 71 -15.16 6.92 11.62
N ARG A 72 -15.40 6.39 12.83
CA ARG A 72 -14.62 5.32 13.45
C ARG A 72 -14.57 4.08 12.56
N ASP A 73 -15.69 3.67 11.99
CA ASP A 73 -15.77 2.44 11.18
C ASP A 73 -14.92 2.55 9.90
N PHE A 74 -14.92 3.73 9.27
CA PHE A 74 -14.09 4.01 8.09
C PHE A 74 -12.61 4.11 8.47
N LEU A 75 -12.30 4.73 9.61
CA LEU A 75 -10.93 4.82 10.11
C LEU A 75 -10.37 3.43 10.46
N VAL A 76 -11.15 2.60 11.15
CA VAL A 76 -10.77 1.22 11.45
C VAL A 76 -10.58 0.42 10.16
N SER A 77 -11.50 0.54 9.20
CA SER A 77 -11.36 -0.13 7.90
C SER A 77 -10.09 0.31 7.16
N HIS A 78 -9.82 1.62 7.10
CA HIS A 78 -8.60 2.16 6.51
C HIS A 78 -7.34 1.58 7.18
N LEU A 79 -7.30 1.53 8.51
CA LEU A 79 -6.17 0.95 9.26
C LEU A 79 -6.02 -0.54 9.02
N THR A 80 -7.12 -1.29 9.07
CA THR A 80 -7.12 -2.73 8.81
C THR A 80 -6.54 -3.02 7.43
N PHE A 81 -6.99 -2.32 6.39
CA PHE A 81 -6.45 -2.50 5.05
C PHE A 81 -5.00 -2.00 4.91
N ALA A 82 -4.59 -0.95 5.64
CA ALA A 82 -3.19 -0.51 5.66
C ALA A 82 -2.26 -1.59 6.26
N PHE A 83 -2.63 -2.19 7.39
CA PHE A 83 -1.86 -3.28 8.00
C PHE A 83 -1.89 -4.58 7.18
N ILE A 84 -3.04 -4.93 6.59
CA ILE A 84 -3.13 -6.06 5.66
C ILE A 84 -2.22 -5.82 4.47
N SER A 85 -2.24 -4.62 3.86
CA SER A 85 -1.37 -4.28 2.73
C SER A 85 0.10 -4.46 3.11
N ALA A 86 0.52 -3.93 4.26
CA ALA A 86 1.88 -4.12 4.77
C ALA A 86 2.23 -5.60 4.94
N GLY A 87 1.37 -6.39 5.60
CA GLY A 87 1.58 -7.82 5.80
C GLY A 87 1.65 -8.63 4.49
N VAL A 88 0.84 -8.27 3.50
CA VAL A 88 0.83 -8.88 2.16
C VAL A 88 2.14 -8.56 1.42
N PHE A 89 2.61 -7.31 1.42
CA PHE A 89 3.89 -6.97 0.80
C PHE A 89 5.10 -7.56 1.55
N ILE A 90 5.07 -7.65 2.88
CA ILE A 90 6.09 -8.40 3.66
C ILE A 90 6.12 -9.85 3.18
N SER A 91 4.95 -10.50 3.10
CA SER A 91 4.83 -11.87 2.60
C SER A 91 5.38 -12.02 1.19
N ALA A 92 5.12 -11.05 0.30
CA ALA A 92 5.66 -11.04 -1.06
C ALA A 92 7.20 -10.99 -1.03
N MET A 93 7.80 -10.15 -0.18
CA MET A 93 9.25 -10.05 -0.05
C MET A 93 9.86 -11.36 0.49
N LEU A 94 9.21 -11.99 1.48
CA LEU A 94 9.65 -13.27 2.02
C LEU A 94 9.56 -14.38 0.97
N VAL A 95 8.45 -14.48 0.24
CA VAL A 95 8.28 -15.48 -0.83
C VAL A 95 9.32 -15.28 -1.93
N SER A 96 9.54 -14.04 -2.37
CA SER A 96 10.57 -13.70 -3.35
C SER A 96 11.99 -14.10 -2.87
N ARG A 97 12.26 -13.97 -1.57
CA ARG A 97 13.57 -14.29 -0.99
C ARG A 97 13.81 -15.79 -0.82
N TYR A 98 12.82 -16.51 -0.27
CA TYR A 98 12.98 -17.88 0.24
C TYR A 98 12.42 -18.95 -0.70
N LEU A 99 11.41 -18.65 -1.51
CA LEU A 99 10.74 -19.62 -2.39
C LEU A 99 11.13 -19.39 -3.86
N ARG A 100 12.37 -19.72 -4.23
CA ARG A 100 12.90 -19.53 -5.60
C ARG A 100 12.43 -20.55 -6.64
N LYS A 101 11.50 -21.45 -6.27
CA LYS A 101 10.93 -22.47 -7.18
C LYS A 101 9.91 -21.82 -8.14
N PRO A 102 9.58 -22.43 -9.29
CA PRO A 102 8.58 -21.90 -10.23
C PRO A 102 7.21 -21.62 -9.56
N TRP A 103 6.80 -22.48 -8.63
CA TRP A 103 5.61 -22.27 -7.80
C TRP A 103 5.68 -21.01 -6.91
N GLY A 104 6.87 -20.68 -6.40
CA GLY A 104 7.09 -19.48 -5.60
C GLY A 104 6.96 -18.20 -6.42
N ARG A 105 7.31 -18.24 -7.72
CA ARG A 105 7.08 -17.11 -8.63
C ARG A 105 5.59 -16.87 -8.86
N ILE A 106 4.80 -17.92 -9.06
CA ILE A 106 3.34 -17.81 -9.21
C ILE A 106 2.72 -17.25 -7.93
N LEU A 107 3.09 -17.83 -6.78
CA LEU A 107 2.61 -17.38 -5.47
C LEU A 107 2.98 -15.91 -5.22
N TYR A 108 4.20 -15.49 -5.56
CA TYR A 108 4.63 -14.10 -5.47
C TYR A 108 3.72 -13.17 -6.28
N PHE A 109 3.43 -13.51 -7.54
CA PHE A 109 2.54 -12.70 -8.39
C PHE A 109 1.11 -12.59 -7.83
N LEU A 110 0.57 -13.69 -7.29
CA LEU A 110 -0.74 -13.67 -6.61
C LEU A 110 -0.73 -12.76 -5.38
N ILE A 111 0.35 -12.80 -4.58
CA ILE A 111 0.47 -11.99 -3.38
C ILE A 111 0.60 -10.50 -3.74
N ILE A 112 1.41 -10.11 -4.73
CA ILE A 112 1.52 -8.70 -5.11
C ILE A 112 0.24 -8.18 -5.77
N ALA A 113 -0.50 -9.03 -6.51
CA ALA A 113 -1.81 -8.67 -7.06
C ALA A 113 -2.83 -8.40 -5.94
N LEU A 114 -2.89 -9.30 -4.94
CA LEU A 114 -3.69 -9.08 -3.73
C LEU A 114 -3.27 -7.81 -3.00
N GLY A 115 -1.96 -7.57 -2.88
CA GLY A 115 -1.40 -6.36 -2.26
C GLY A 115 -1.85 -5.09 -2.98
N GLY A 116 -1.83 -5.09 -4.31
CA GLY A 116 -2.37 -4.00 -5.13
C GLY A 116 -3.84 -3.72 -4.85
N CYS A 117 -4.68 -4.76 -4.77
CA CYS A 117 -6.09 -4.62 -4.39
C CYS A 117 -6.25 -4.03 -2.98
N CYS A 118 -5.49 -4.52 -1.99
CA CYS A 118 -5.53 -4.00 -0.63
C CYS A 118 -5.13 -2.52 -0.54
N VAL A 119 -4.10 -2.12 -1.29
CA VAL A 119 -3.64 -0.72 -1.38
C VAL A 119 -4.72 0.18 -1.96
N LEU A 120 -5.38 -0.23 -3.05
CA LEU A 120 -6.50 0.52 -3.63
C LEU A 120 -7.67 0.65 -2.65
N THR A 121 -8.03 -0.42 -1.94
CA THR A 121 -9.07 -0.39 -0.91
C THR A 121 -8.69 0.52 0.27
N THR A 122 -7.43 0.51 0.69
CA THR A 122 -6.90 1.44 1.71
C THR A 122 -7.09 2.90 1.26
N GLY A 123 -6.75 3.19 -0.01
CA GLY A 123 -6.93 4.50 -0.63
C GLY A 123 -8.40 4.93 -0.70
N TYR A 124 -9.31 4.01 -1.02
CA TYR A 124 -10.76 4.28 -1.01
C TYR A 124 -11.25 4.74 0.37
N PHE A 125 -10.95 3.99 1.44
CA PHE A 125 -11.35 4.40 2.78
C PHE A 125 -10.66 5.69 3.24
N GLY A 126 -9.41 5.92 2.83
CA GLY A 126 -8.69 7.18 3.08
C GLY A 126 -9.37 8.37 2.39
N GLY A 127 -9.80 8.18 1.14
CA GLY A 127 -10.56 9.17 0.39
C GLY A 127 -11.92 9.48 1.02
N GLU A 128 -12.65 8.48 1.50
CA GLU A 128 -13.91 8.68 2.23
C GLU A 128 -13.69 9.50 3.51
N LEU A 129 -12.62 9.23 4.28
CA LEU A 129 -12.27 10.03 5.47
C LEU A 129 -12.09 11.52 5.13
N VAL A 130 -11.39 11.82 4.03
CA VAL A 130 -11.16 13.19 3.59
C VAL A 130 -12.44 13.83 3.03
N HIS A 131 -13.08 13.20 2.05
CA HIS A 131 -14.15 13.81 1.27
C HIS A 131 -15.51 13.78 1.97
N ARG A 132 -15.84 12.70 2.69
CA ARG A 132 -17.14 12.55 3.36
C ARG A 132 -17.13 13.08 4.79
N PHE A 133 -16.01 12.90 5.49
CA PHE A 133 -15.92 13.23 6.92
C PHE A 133 -15.08 14.48 7.21
N GLY A 134 -14.41 15.05 6.21
CA GLY A 134 -13.65 16.30 6.35
C GLY A 134 -12.36 16.15 7.14
N VAL A 135 -11.80 14.93 7.23
CA VAL A 135 -10.46 14.72 7.79
C VAL A 135 -9.44 15.48 6.91
N PRO A 136 -8.39 16.07 7.49
CA PRO A 136 -7.42 16.83 6.71
C PRO A 136 -6.86 16.05 5.52
N ALA A 137 -6.82 16.70 4.36
CA ALA A 137 -6.13 16.29 3.14
C ALA A 137 -4.71 16.86 3.08
#